data_AF-A0A285QC82-F1
#
_entry.id   AF-A0A285QC82-F1
#
_cell.length_a   1.000
_cell.length_b   1.000
_cell.length_c   1.000
_cell.angle_alpha   90.00
_cell.angle_beta   90.00
_cell.angle_gamma   90.00
#
_symmetry.space_group_name_H-M   'P 1'
#
loop_
_entity.id
_entity.type
_entity.pdbx_description
1 polymer ?
#
loop_
_entity_poly.entity_id
_entity_poly.type
_entity_poly.pdbx_seq_one_letter_code
_entity_poly.pdbx_strand_id
1 'polypeptide(L)'
;MGDATSVYHKYRGDSPFTESILTDRKVFLATAHQLNDPFECSIADLSRDWINEQVEQATQAGLAGFVMEAGRTLRSGEPFFKATRGEVQLILDAIRAAETLEAKDAIRIRFMLEQTGHAPTDVRPLFGRLDAQLVEIGIFSLSRDPVQPLMWAHYANQHHGLCFGFRAAPGSKLSDPNHCLPVHYSDALPHMDDRGLRTVTAFSADAHGRLYPSSLKIAFEDTTLQRVISTKSTHWTYEAEVRYVEPFGGLFDWPGELAECTFGWRCHDDRRRHYIELLESHVPNAVSLFEIRPVAGTNAFERVPLDPSATQSRAAPRAVQERNETGALPIEEFIKRMERLMQEERYGEVIYQTGQNLKRSPDAAIFLHIKANAHGMAQEHEEAREIFDNLSKTYPDNGQVWYGLACSLEALGRMSEVVPALRRAAELDNKDASIALNLGVHLARDLETQAEAVEYLRKAQRLGHRRAARIIAEVQRDASSK
;
A
#
# COMPACT_ATOMS: atom_id res chain seq x y z
N MET A 1 -25.87 18.25 3.99
CA MET A 1 -25.34 19.35 4.83
C MET A 1 -24.56 18.69 5.93
N GLY A 2 -23.23 18.59 5.78
CA GLY A 2 -22.36 17.94 6.75
C GLY A 2 -22.14 18.85 7.96
N ASP A 3 -22.18 18.25 9.14
CA ASP A 3 -21.98 18.93 10.42
C ASP A 3 -20.54 19.47 10.49
N ALA A 4 -20.39 20.79 10.49
CA ALA A 4 -19.13 21.53 10.28
C ALA A 4 -18.13 21.44 11.47
N THR A 5 -18.26 20.41 12.29
CA THR A 5 -17.50 20.20 13.55
C THR A 5 -17.12 18.74 13.79
N SER A 6 -17.27 17.85 12.80
CA SER A 6 -16.97 16.42 12.94
C SER A 6 -15.48 16.17 13.22
N VAL A 7 -15.17 15.26 14.13
CA VAL A 7 -13.81 14.79 14.44
C VAL A 7 -13.65 13.35 13.95
N TYR A 8 -12.59 13.10 13.17
CA TYR A 8 -12.28 11.79 12.62
C TYR A 8 -11.00 11.23 13.25
N HIS A 9 -11.00 9.94 13.53
CA HIS A 9 -10.12 9.31 14.50
C HIS A 9 -9.12 8.37 13.83
N LYS A 10 -7.82 8.59 14.07
CA LYS A 10 -6.73 7.72 13.64
C LYS A 10 -6.22 6.90 14.82
N TYR A 11 -6.51 5.62 14.82
CA TYR A 11 -5.95 4.64 15.75
C TYR A 11 -4.49 4.35 15.42
N ARG A 12 -3.64 4.34 16.44
CA ARG A 12 -2.20 4.09 16.30
C ARG A 12 -1.64 3.30 17.48
N GLY A 13 -0.78 2.34 17.16
CA GLY A 13 0.14 1.78 18.14
C GLY A 13 1.19 2.80 18.57
N ASP A 14 1.77 2.58 19.75
CA ASP A 14 2.91 3.35 20.23
C ASP A 14 4.17 3.03 19.42
N SER A 15 4.70 4.00 18.68
CA SER A 15 5.89 3.84 17.85
C SER A 15 6.52 5.19 17.48
N PRO A 16 7.79 5.22 17.04
CA PRO A 16 8.43 6.44 16.54
C PRO A 16 7.66 7.10 15.38
N PHE A 17 7.00 6.31 14.52
CA PHE A 17 6.16 6.83 13.44
C PHE A 17 4.87 7.48 13.94
N THR A 18 4.38 7.08 15.10
CA THR A 18 3.23 7.74 15.73
C THR A 18 3.65 9.05 16.39
N GLU A 19 4.85 9.10 16.98
CA GLU A 19 5.44 10.34 17.48
C GLU A 19 5.73 11.33 16.35
N SER A 20 6.22 10.86 15.19
CA SER A 20 6.54 11.71 14.04
C SER A 20 5.32 12.44 13.46
N ILE A 21 4.11 11.89 13.64
CA ILE A 21 2.87 12.60 13.29
C ILE A 21 2.79 13.93 14.04
N LEU A 22 3.24 13.98 15.29
CA LEU A 22 3.23 15.17 16.13
C LEU A 22 4.42 16.09 15.83
N THR A 23 5.64 15.53 15.77
CA THR A 23 6.86 16.34 15.61
C THR A 23 6.94 16.98 14.23
N ASP A 24 6.61 16.23 13.20
CA ASP A 24 6.75 16.67 11.81
C ASP A 24 5.47 17.32 11.29
N ARG A 25 4.36 17.14 12.03
CA ARG A 25 3.00 17.60 11.67
C ARG A 25 2.54 17.09 10.31
N LYS A 26 2.92 15.84 10.02
CA LYS A 26 2.63 15.16 8.76
C LYS A 26 1.99 13.79 8.99
N VAL A 27 1.21 13.34 8.03
CA VAL A 27 0.66 11.99 7.96
C VAL A 27 1.12 11.30 6.68
N PHE A 28 1.32 9.99 6.77
CA PHE A 28 1.63 9.18 5.61
C PHE A 28 0.34 8.63 5.00
N LEU A 29 0.14 8.89 3.71
CA LEU A 29 -0.95 8.38 2.90
C LEU A 29 -0.47 7.12 2.18
N ALA A 30 -1.09 5.99 2.54
CA ALA A 30 -0.81 4.69 1.97
C ALA A 30 -1.39 4.58 0.56
N THR A 31 -0.74 3.81 -0.30
CA THR A 31 -1.28 3.51 -1.64
C THR A 31 -2.14 2.25 -1.60
N ALA A 32 -2.93 2.00 -2.65
CA ALA A 32 -3.90 0.89 -2.68
C ALA A 32 -3.30 -0.49 -2.30
N HIS A 33 -2.08 -0.79 -2.71
CA HIS A 33 -1.41 -2.06 -2.42
C HIS A 33 -0.96 -2.23 -0.96
N GLN A 34 -1.03 -1.17 -0.15
CA GLN A 34 -0.64 -1.16 1.26
C GLN A 34 -1.86 -1.22 2.19
N LEU A 35 -3.07 -1.32 1.63
CA LEU A 35 -4.29 -1.45 2.41
C LEU A 35 -4.57 -2.91 2.80
N ASN A 36 -5.43 -3.10 3.82
CA ASN A 36 -5.65 -4.41 4.43
C ASN A 36 -6.60 -5.30 3.61
N ASP A 37 -7.55 -4.73 2.88
CA ASP A 37 -8.52 -5.50 2.11
C ASP A 37 -8.06 -5.61 0.63
N PRO A 38 -7.82 -6.83 0.14
CA PRO A 38 -7.26 -7.06 -1.20
C PRO A 38 -8.20 -6.66 -2.35
N PHE A 39 -9.47 -6.38 -2.05
CA PHE A 39 -10.46 -5.90 -3.03
C PHE A 39 -10.61 -4.38 -3.04
N GLU A 40 -9.87 -3.66 -2.18
CA GLU A 40 -9.92 -2.20 -2.15
C GLU A 40 -9.40 -1.61 -3.46
N CYS A 41 -9.98 -0.47 -3.85
CA CYS A 41 -9.64 0.24 -5.08
C CYS A 41 -9.81 -0.61 -6.36
N SER A 42 -10.78 -1.53 -6.37
CA SER A 42 -11.12 -2.37 -7.52
C SER A 42 -12.48 -2.02 -8.13
N ILE A 43 -12.69 -2.30 -9.42
CA ILE A 43 -13.94 -2.04 -10.15
C ILE A 43 -14.37 -3.29 -10.95
N ALA A 44 -15.68 -3.53 -11.07
CA ALA A 44 -16.21 -4.71 -11.75
C ALA A 44 -15.99 -4.68 -13.27
N ASP A 45 -16.13 -3.50 -13.89
CA ASP A 45 -16.31 -3.36 -15.34
C ASP A 45 -15.00 -3.15 -16.14
N LEU A 46 -13.83 -3.44 -15.57
CA LEU A 46 -12.54 -3.37 -16.27
C LEU A 46 -12.29 -4.57 -17.21
N SER A 47 -13.36 -5.20 -17.72
CA SER A 47 -13.19 -6.25 -18.72
C SER A 47 -12.56 -5.68 -19.98
N ARG A 48 -11.68 -6.46 -20.63
CA ARG A 48 -11.08 -6.05 -21.91
C ARG A 48 -12.13 -5.69 -22.95
N ASP A 49 -13.29 -6.34 -22.90
CA ASP A 49 -14.39 -6.13 -23.82
C ASP A 49 -15.01 -4.74 -23.64
N TRP A 50 -15.25 -4.30 -22.40
CA TRP A 50 -15.76 -2.96 -22.13
C TRP A 50 -14.76 -1.88 -22.56
N ILE A 51 -13.47 -2.06 -22.25
CA ILE A 51 -12.41 -1.13 -22.69
C ILE A 51 -12.38 -1.01 -24.21
N ASN A 52 -12.45 -2.14 -24.92
CA ASN A 52 -12.47 -2.17 -26.38
C ASN A 52 -13.70 -1.44 -26.94
N GLU A 53 -14.88 -1.65 -26.35
CA GLU A 53 -16.10 -0.97 -26.77
C GLU A 53 -16.00 0.55 -26.61
N GLN A 54 -15.49 1.04 -25.47
CA GLN A 54 -15.29 2.47 -25.25
C GLN A 54 -14.27 3.08 -26.21
N VAL A 55 -13.17 2.38 -26.47
CA VAL A 55 -12.16 2.78 -27.46
C VAL A 55 -12.77 2.84 -28.85
N GLU A 56 -13.58 1.85 -29.23
CA GLU A 56 -14.25 1.80 -30.52
C GLU A 56 -15.20 2.99 -30.69
N GLN A 57 -16.07 3.25 -29.71
CA GLN A 57 -17.02 4.37 -29.72
C GLN A 57 -16.32 5.72 -29.85
N ALA A 58 -15.26 5.97 -29.06
CA ALA A 58 -14.48 7.20 -29.13
C ALA A 58 -13.73 7.35 -30.47
N THR A 59 -13.22 6.24 -31.03
CA THR A 59 -12.58 6.21 -32.35
C THR A 59 -13.58 6.58 -33.45
N GLN A 60 -14.76 5.95 -33.43
CA GLN A 60 -15.87 6.25 -34.35
C GLN A 60 -16.29 7.73 -34.25
N ALA A 61 -16.48 8.25 -33.04
CA ALA A 61 -16.89 9.64 -32.83
C ALA A 61 -15.85 10.63 -33.38
N GLY A 62 -14.57 10.43 -33.09
CA GLY A 62 -13.51 11.30 -33.61
C GLY A 62 -13.38 11.19 -35.13
N LEU A 63 -13.56 10.00 -35.71
CA LEU A 63 -13.53 9.81 -37.17
C LEU A 63 -14.72 10.50 -37.84
N ALA A 64 -15.92 10.36 -37.26
CA ALA A 64 -17.12 11.03 -37.75
C ALA A 64 -16.95 12.56 -37.71
N GLY A 65 -16.43 13.12 -36.61
CA GLY A 65 -16.13 14.54 -36.50
C GLY A 65 -15.14 15.01 -37.57
N PHE A 66 -14.05 14.26 -37.78
CA PHE A 66 -13.08 14.55 -38.83
C PHE A 66 -13.70 14.53 -40.24
N VAL A 67 -14.51 13.51 -40.56
CA VAL A 67 -15.18 13.38 -41.86
C VAL A 67 -16.22 14.48 -42.07
N MET A 68 -16.97 14.84 -41.03
CA MET A 68 -17.94 15.93 -41.08
C MET A 68 -17.27 17.27 -41.41
N GLU A 69 -16.14 17.57 -40.75
CA GLU A 69 -15.39 18.81 -40.94
C GLU A 69 -14.69 18.84 -42.30
N ALA A 70 -14.04 17.75 -42.71
CA ALA A 70 -13.48 17.62 -44.07
C ALA A 70 -14.57 17.79 -45.15
N GLY A 71 -15.75 17.21 -44.94
CA GLY A 71 -16.89 17.37 -45.84
C GLY A 71 -17.43 18.81 -45.87
N ARG A 72 -17.34 19.54 -44.76
CA ARG A 72 -17.69 20.97 -44.70
C ARG A 72 -16.76 21.80 -45.56
N THR A 73 -15.46 21.52 -45.57
CA THR A 73 -14.48 22.14 -46.47
C THR A 73 -14.79 21.90 -47.94
N LEU A 74 -15.20 20.69 -48.32
CA LEU A 74 -15.61 20.40 -49.70
C LEU A 74 -16.87 21.19 -50.12
N ARG A 75 -17.79 21.49 -49.20
CA ARG A 75 -19.02 22.25 -49.50
C ARG A 75 -18.80 23.76 -49.48
N SER A 76 -18.08 24.27 -48.49
CA SER A 76 -17.99 25.71 -48.19
C SER A 76 -16.70 26.37 -48.67
N GLY A 77 -15.65 25.58 -48.97
CA GLY A 77 -14.32 26.09 -49.28
C GLY A 77 -13.52 26.59 -48.06
N GLU A 78 -14.06 26.41 -46.84
CA GLU A 78 -13.34 26.71 -45.60
C GLU A 78 -12.08 25.84 -45.48
N PRO A 79 -10.94 26.39 -45.04
CA PRO A 79 -9.67 25.66 -44.97
C PRO A 79 -9.74 24.50 -43.95
N PHE A 80 -9.26 23.32 -44.36
CA PHE A 80 -9.08 22.16 -43.47
C PHE A 80 -7.59 21.96 -43.20
N PHE A 81 -7.13 22.42 -42.05
CA PHE A 81 -5.69 22.53 -41.76
C PHE A 81 -4.97 23.32 -42.87
N LYS A 82 -3.92 22.75 -43.48
CA LYS A 82 -3.20 23.34 -44.63
C LYS A 82 -3.47 22.58 -45.93
N ALA A 83 -4.47 21.69 -45.94
CA ALA A 83 -4.74 20.81 -47.07
C ALA A 83 -5.59 21.50 -48.15
N THR A 84 -5.27 21.19 -49.40
CA THR A 84 -6.04 21.59 -50.57
C THR A 84 -7.32 20.77 -50.69
N ARG A 85 -8.31 21.29 -51.43
CA ARG A 85 -9.57 20.59 -51.70
C ARG A 85 -9.37 19.19 -52.33
N GLY A 86 -8.37 19.05 -53.19
CA GLY A 86 -8.03 17.76 -53.83
C GLY A 86 -7.46 16.75 -52.83
N GLU A 87 -6.58 17.19 -51.93
CA GLU A 87 -6.03 16.35 -50.86
C GLU A 87 -7.13 15.90 -49.89
N VAL A 88 -8.04 16.81 -49.51
CA VAL A 88 -9.21 16.47 -48.66
C VAL A 88 -10.08 15.40 -49.31
N GLN A 89 -10.33 15.47 -50.63
CA GLN A 89 -11.09 14.46 -51.35
C GLN A 89 -10.39 13.10 -51.34
N LEU A 90 -9.08 13.06 -51.62
CA LEU A 90 -8.29 11.83 -51.60
C LEU A 90 -8.33 11.12 -50.25
N ILE A 91 -8.30 11.88 -49.15
CA ILE A 91 -8.36 11.33 -47.79
C ILE A 91 -9.73 10.74 -47.50
N LEU A 92 -10.81 11.44 -47.86
CA LEU A 92 -12.17 10.93 -47.66
C LEU A 92 -12.42 9.66 -48.48
N ASP A 93 -11.90 9.59 -49.71
CA ASP A 93 -12.00 8.39 -50.55
C ASP A 93 -11.18 7.23 -49.96
N ALA A 94 -9.99 7.50 -49.44
CA ALA A 94 -9.18 6.50 -48.75
C ALA A 94 -9.87 5.97 -47.48
N ILE A 95 -10.47 6.84 -46.66
CA ILE A 95 -11.25 6.44 -45.48
C ILE A 95 -12.47 5.61 -45.90
N ARG A 96 -13.16 5.97 -46.99
CA ARG A 96 -14.30 5.20 -47.49
C ARG A 96 -13.90 3.81 -47.98
N ALA A 97 -12.73 3.68 -48.60
CA ALA A 97 -12.21 2.43 -49.15
C ALA A 97 -11.67 1.45 -48.08
N ALA A 98 -11.29 1.94 -46.91
CA ALA A 98 -10.80 1.11 -45.82
C ALA A 98 -11.93 0.25 -45.20
N GLU A 99 -11.64 -1.03 -44.93
CA GLU A 99 -12.65 -2.00 -44.48
C GLU A 99 -12.90 -1.95 -42.96
N THR A 100 -11.86 -1.76 -42.16
CA THR A 100 -11.96 -1.75 -40.68
C THR A 100 -11.93 -0.34 -40.10
N LEU A 101 -12.45 -0.19 -38.89
CA LEU A 101 -12.41 1.09 -38.17
C LEU A 101 -10.96 1.52 -37.89
N GLU A 102 -10.10 0.57 -37.52
CA GLU A 102 -8.68 0.83 -37.23
C GLU A 102 -7.94 1.34 -38.47
N ALA A 103 -8.23 0.77 -39.64
CA ALA A 103 -7.63 1.20 -40.90
C ALA A 103 -8.10 2.62 -41.28
N LYS A 104 -9.38 2.93 -41.05
CA LYS A 104 -9.93 4.28 -41.25
C LYS A 104 -9.28 5.29 -40.32
N ASP A 105 -9.11 4.93 -39.04
CA ASP A 105 -8.52 5.82 -38.05
C ASP A 105 -7.03 6.04 -38.28
N ALA A 106 -6.30 5.02 -38.74
CA ALA A 106 -4.89 5.14 -39.11
C ALA A 106 -4.67 6.19 -40.21
N ILE A 107 -5.58 6.26 -41.20
CA ILE A 107 -5.54 7.29 -42.25
C ILE A 107 -5.74 8.68 -41.65
N ARG A 108 -6.72 8.84 -40.74
CA ARG A 108 -6.99 10.09 -40.01
C ARG A 108 -5.76 10.54 -39.20
N ILE A 109 -5.18 9.63 -38.42
CA ILE A 109 -4.00 9.90 -37.57
C ILE A 109 -2.81 10.36 -38.43
N ARG A 110 -2.51 9.62 -39.51
CA ARG A 110 -1.39 9.95 -40.40
C ARG A 110 -1.56 11.34 -41.00
N PHE A 111 -2.75 11.66 -41.50
CA PHE A 111 -3.01 12.99 -42.04
C PHE A 111 -2.82 14.09 -41.00
N MET A 112 -3.36 13.94 -39.78
CA MET A 112 -3.19 14.97 -38.76
C MET A 112 -1.75 15.14 -38.30
N LEU A 113 -0.97 14.06 -38.23
CA LEU A 113 0.47 14.12 -37.99
C LEU A 113 1.19 14.91 -39.08
N GLU A 114 0.89 14.65 -40.35
CA GLU A 114 1.49 15.37 -41.49
C GLU A 114 1.14 16.86 -41.47
N GLN A 115 -0.09 17.21 -41.10
CA GLN A 115 -0.56 18.60 -41.11
C GLN A 115 -0.13 19.41 -39.88
N THR A 116 -0.07 18.78 -38.71
CA THR A 116 0.09 19.48 -37.42
C THR A 116 1.37 19.12 -36.68
N GLY A 117 2.06 18.05 -37.09
CA GLY A 117 3.17 17.45 -36.34
C GLY A 117 2.74 16.62 -35.12
N HIS A 118 1.43 16.53 -34.83
CA HIS A 118 0.91 15.90 -33.64
C HIS A 118 -0.22 14.90 -33.99
N ALA A 119 -0.23 13.76 -33.31
CA ALA A 119 -1.31 12.80 -33.40
C ALA A 119 -2.56 13.32 -32.66
N PRO A 120 -3.78 12.85 -33.02
CA PRO A 120 -4.94 13.09 -32.17
C PRO A 120 -4.73 12.47 -30.79
N THR A 121 -5.46 12.97 -29.81
CA THR A 121 -5.44 12.41 -28.47
C THR A 121 -5.91 10.96 -28.48
N ASP A 122 -5.07 10.06 -27.96
CA ASP A 122 -5.39 8.65 -27.84
C ASP A 122 -6.15 8.40 -26.52
N VAL A 123 -7.32 7.76 -26.63
CA VAL A 123 -8.16 7.39 -25.49
C VAL A 123 -7.83 6.01 -24.93
N ARG A 124 -7.10 5.16 -25.67
CA ARG A 124 -6.71 3.82 -25.21
C ARG A 124 -5.93 3.85 -23.89
N PRO A 125 -4.97 4.78 -23.69
CA PRO A 125 -4.25 4.90 -22.43
C PRO A 125 -5.12 5.40 -21.28
N LEU A 126 -6.28 6.04 -21.54
CA LEU A 126 -7.14 6.54 -20.47
C LEU A 126 -7.70 5.37 -19.65
N PHE A 127 -8.26 4.37 -20.32
CA PHE A 127 -8.85 3.21 -19.66
C PHE A 127 -7.79 2.21 -19.18
N GLY A 128 -6.72 2.01 -19.96
CA GLY A 128 -5.60 1.15 -19.56
C GLY A 128 -4.73 1.69 -18.42
N ARG A 129 -4.90 2.96 -18.02
CA ARG A 129 -4.21 3.58 -16.88
C ARG A 129 -5.11 3.82 -15.67
N LEU A 130 -6.39 3.44 -15.70
CA LEU A 130 -7.24 3.58 -14.52
C LEU A 130 -6.60 2.82 -13.33
N ASP A 131 -6.16 1.58 -13.54
CA ASP A 131 -5.44 0.80 -12.52
C ASP A 131 -4.16 1.49 -12.05
N ALA A 132 -3.37 2.03 -13.00
CA ALA A 132 -2.14 2.74 -12.66
C ALA A 132 -2.42 4.00 -11.81
N GLN A 133 -3.47 4.75 -12.14
CA GLN A 133 -3.89 5.93 -11.38
C GLN A 133 -4.42 5.54 -10.00
N LEU A 134 -5.20 4.46 -9.89
CA LEU A 134 -5.71 3.94 -8.61
C LEU A 134 -4.58 3.51 -7.67
N VAL A 135 -3.51 2.92 -8.21
CA VAL A 135 -2.33 2.51 -7.42
C VAL A 135 -1.52 3.71 -6.92
N GLU A 136 -1.55 4.84 -7.63
CA GLU A 136 -0.87 6.06 -7.20
C GLU A 136 -1.58 6.76 -6.04
N ILE A 137 -2.92 6.71 -5.97
CA ILE A 137 -3.73 7.45 -5.00
C ILE A 137 -3.28 7.19 -3.56
N GLY A 138 -3.08 8.27 -2.83
CA GLY A 138 -2.76 8.24 -1.41
C GLY A 138 -4.03 8.22 -0.56
N ILE A 139 -4.08 7.33 0.43
CA ILE A 139 -5.22 7.10 1.30
C ILE A 139 -4.77 7.13 2.76
N PHE A 140 -5.46 7.94 3.56
CA PHE A 140 -5.33 7.98 5.01
C PHE A 140 -6.67 7.64 5.66
N SER A 141 -6.79 6.38 6.09
CA SER A 141 -7.99 5.85 6.75
C SER A 141 -8.17 6.41 8.15
N LEU A 142 -9.34 6.98 8.40
CA LEU A 142 -9.82 7.49 9.68
C LEU A 142 -11.15 6.81 10.05
N SER A 143 -11.54 6.87 11.32
CA SER A 143 -12.80 6.32 11.81
C SER A 143 -13.69 7.41 12.39
N ARG A 144 -15.01 7.23 12.28
CA ARG A 144 -15.98 8.06 13.00
C ARG A 144 -16.15 7.64 14.46
N ASP A 145 -15.75 6.43 14.82
CA ASP A 145 -15.98 5.85 16.13
C ASP A 145 -14.66 5.82 16.94
N PRO A 146 -14.52 6.58 18.04
CA PRO A 146 -13.34 6.56 18.89
C PRO A 146 -13.34 5.47 19.98
N VAL A 147 -14.42 4.70 20.13
CA VAL A 147 -14.61 3.70 21.20
C VAL A 147 -14.69 2.26 20.71
N GLN A 148 -14.84 2.03 19.41
CA GLN A 148 -14.96 0.70 18.80
C GLN A 148 -13.90 -0.30 19.31
N PRO A 149 -14.28 -1.34 20.09
CA PRO A 149 -13.32 -2.30 20.65
C PRO A 149 -12.38 -2.95 19.63
N LEU A 150 -12.90 -3.36 18.46
CA LEU A 150 -12.09 -4.00 17.42
C LEU A 150 -11.03 -3.06 16.82
N MET A 151 -11.35 -1.77 16.69
CA MET A 151 -10.38 -0.76 16.23
C MET A 151 -9.23 -0.61 17.21
N TRP A 152 -9.54 -0.57 18.50
CA TRP A 152 -8.52 -0.54 19.55
C TRP A 152 -7.67 -1.81 19.60
N ALA A 153 -8.28 -2.97 19.33
CA ALA A 153 -7.58 -4.25 19.31
C ALA A 153 -6.60 -4.35 18.14
N HIS A 154 -7.06 -4.04 16.91
CA HIS A 154 -6.28 -4.21 15.68
C HIS A 154 -5.32 -3.05 15.41
N TYR A 155 -5.77 -1.81 15.59
CA TYR A 155 -5.04 -0.62 15.09
C TYR A 155 -4.37 0.21 16.19
N ALA A 156 -4.68 -0.05 17.46
CA ALA A 156 -4.06 0.63 18.60
C ALA A 156 -3.32 -0.34 19.54
N ASN A 157 -2.63 -1.32 18.93
CA ASN A 157 -1.75 -2.26 19.63
C ASN A 157 -2.44 -2.90 20.85
N GLN A 158 -3.58 -3.57 20.64
CA GLN A 158 -4.33 -4.25 21.71
C GLN A 158 -4.68 -3.33 22.89
N HIS A 159 -5.18 -2.12 22.61
CA HIS A 159 -5.50 -1.08 23.59
C HIS A 159 -4.31 -0.47 24.35
N HIS A 160 -3.06 -0.75 23.95
CA HIS A 160 -1.88 -0.10 24.54
C HIS A 160 -1.53 1.25 23.89
N GLY A 161 -2.02 1.47 22.67
CA GLY A 161 -1.77 2.67 21.88
C GLY A 161 -2.70 3.84 22.22
N LEU A 162 -2.93 4.66 21.19
CA LEU A 162 -3.66 5.91 21.29
C LEU A 162 -4.46 6.16 20.00
N CYS A 163 -5.29 7.20 20.02
CA CYS A 163 -6.13 7.58 18.91
C CYS A 163 -6.16 9.11 18.76
N PHE A 164 -5.74 9.60 17.60
CA PHE A 164 -5.71 11.04 17.27
C PHE A 164 -7.01 11.45 16.58
N GLY A 165 -7.67 12.49 17.09
CA GLY A 165 -8.87 13.07 16.51
C GLY A 165 -8.56 14.33 15.72
N PHE A 166 -8.76 14.29 14.40
CA PHE A 166 -8.60 15.43 13.49
C PHE A 166 -9.96 16.06 13.19
N ARG A 167 -10.08 17.37 13.39
CA ARG A 167 -11.31 18.13 13.16
C ARG A 167 -11.44 18.53 11.69
N ALA A 168 -12.62 18.30 11.13
CA ALA A 168 -13.03 18.78 9.81
C ALA A 168 -13.40 20.29 9.83
N ALA A 169 -12.45 21.13 10.22
CA ALA A 169 -12.64 22.58 10.23
C ALA A 169 -12.86 23.13 8.81
N PRO A 170 -13.66 24.20 8.62
CA PRO A 170 -13.87 24.81 7.31
C PRO A 170 -12.56 25.17 6.59
N GLY A 171 -12.41 24.71 5.35
CA GLY A 171 -11.21 24.93 4.54
C GLY A 171 -10.10 23.88 4.75
N SER A 172 -10.28 22.93 5.67
CA SER A 172 -9.39 21.78 5.80
C SER A 172 -9.71 20.70 4.76
N LYS A 173 -8.76 19.80 4.50
CA LYS A 173 -8.96 18.65 3.59
C LYS A 173 -10.07 17.72 4.07
N LEU A 174 -10.25 17.60 5.39
CA LEU A 174 -11.36 16.84 6.00
C LEU A 174 -12.74 17.50 5.83
N SER A 175 -12.79 18.78 5.47
CA SER A 175 -14.05 19.49 5.14
C SER A 175 -14.38 19.49 3.64
N ASP A 176 -13.41 19.10 2.79
CA ASP A 176 -13.57 19.07 1.34
C ASP A 176 -14.11 17.69 0.89
N PRO A 177 -15.29 17.60 0.27
CA PRO A 177 -15.86 16.34 -0.17
C PRO A 177 -15.06 15.66 -1.29
N ASN A 178 -14.12 16.34 -1.96
CA ASN A 178 -13.25 15.72 -2.96
C ASN A 178 -12.05 15.00 -2.33
N HIS A 179 -11.69 15.38 -1.10
CA HIS A 179 -10.57 14.81 -0.35
C HIS A 179 -11.02 13.96 0.83
N CYS A 180 -12.22 14.18 1.37
CA CYS A 180 -12.76 13.45 2.51
C CYS A 180 -13.94 12.57 2.08
N LEU A 181 -13.66 11.30 1.84
CA LEU A 181 -14.60 10.34 1.28
C LEU A 181 -15.12 9.40 2.36
N PRO A 182 -16.42 9.41 2.68
CA PRO A 182 -17.04 8.35 3.45
C PRO A 182 -16.90 7.01 2.75
N VAL A 183 -16.51 5.96 3.49
CA VAL A 183 -16.47 4.62 2.91
C VAL A 183 -17.89 4.09 2.70
N HIS A 184 -18.11 3.54 1.52
CA HIS A 184 -19.32 2.81 1.13
C HIS A 184 -19.07 1.31 1.27
N TYR A 185 -19.70 0.69 2.25
CA TYR A 185 -19.56 -0.75 2.49
C TYR A 185 -20.45 -1.57 1.55
N SER A 186 -19.83 -2.44 0.76
CA SER A 186 -20.49 -3.28 -0.25
C SER A 186 -19.66 -4.51 -0.53
N ASP A 187 -20.30 -5.68 -0.66
CA ASP A 187 -19.64 -6.92 -1.12
C ASP A 187 -19.69 -7.08 -2.64
N ALA A 188 -20.43 -6.21 -3.34
CA ALA A 188 -20.33 -6.04 -4.78
C ALA A 188 -19.28 -4.97 -5.10
N LEU A 189 -18.43 -5.27 -6.09
CA LEU A 189 -17.52 -4.28 -6.67
C LEU A 189 -18.32 -3.16 -7.34
N PRO A 190 -17.81 -1.91 -7.30
CA PRO A 190 -18.47 -0.79 -7.95
C PRO A 190 -18.48 -0.95 -9.47
N HIS A 191 -19.51 -0.40 -10.09
CA HIS A 191 -19.67 -0.31 -11.54
C HIS A 191 -19.36 1.10 -12.04
N MET A 192 -19.02 1.21 -13.33
CA MET A 192 -18.85 2.48 -14.03
C MET A 192 -20.16 3.30 -14.01
N ASP A 193 -20.06 4.63 -13.90
CA ASP A 193 -21.23 5.52 -14.04
C ASP A 193 -21.70 5.55 -15.51
N ASP A 194 -23.01 5.43 -15.74
CA ASP A 194 -23.63 5.52 -17.08
C ASP A 194 -23.34 6.86 -17.78
N ARG A 195 -22.96 7.90 -17.04
CA ARG A 195 -22.60 9.22 -17.56
C ARG A 195 -21.16 9.28 -18.10
N GLY A 196 -20.39 8.20 -17.99
CA GLY A 196 -19.01 8.12 -18.43
C GLY A 196 -18.02 8.78 -17.46
N LEU A 197 -16.74 8.73 -17.82
CA LEU A 197 -15.64 9.27 -17.00
C LEU A 197 -15.43 10.76 -17.28
N ARG A 198 -15.32 11.56 -16.21
CA ARG A 198 -14.83 12.92 -16.30
C ARG A 198 -13.33 12.88 -16.54
N THR A 199 -12.91 13.43 -17.68
CA THR A 199 -11.50 13.46 -18.08
C THR A 199 -10.92 14.86 -17.94
N VAL A 200 -9.61 14.91 -17.66
CA VAL A 200 -8.81 16.12 -17.66
C VAL A 200 -7.63 15.93 -18.61
N THR A 201 -7.29 17.00 -19.33
CA THR A 201 -6.15 17.02 -20.22
C THR A 201 -4.92 17.49 -19.45
N ALA A 202 -3.91 16.63 -19.36
CA ALA A 202 -2.59 17.01 -18.88
C ALA A 202 -1.80 17.64 -20.04
N PHE A 203 -1.17 18.77 -19.77
CA PHE A 203 -0.32 19.47 -20.74
C PHE A 203 1.15 19.26 -20.37
N SER A 204 1.99 18.99 -21.38
CA SER A 204 3.44 19.03 -21.26
C SER A 204 4.00 20.21 -22.05
N ALA A 205 5.19 20.68 -21.69
CA ALA A 205 5.91 21.69 -22.45
C ALA A 205 6.93 21.01 -23.37
N ASP A 206 7.05 21.49 -24.61
CA ASP A 206 8.15 21.09 -25.50
C ASP A 206 9.46 21.79 -25.14
N ALA A 207 10.54 21.49 -25.87
CA ALA A 207 11.86 22.11 -25.68
C ALA A 207 11.88 23.64 -25.85
N HIS A 208 10.81 24.23 -26.39
CA HIS A 208 10.63 25.68 -26.58
C HIS A 208 9.59 26.27 -25.61
N GLY A 209 9.14 25.49 -24.61
CA GLY A 209 8.16 25.93 -23.61
C GLY A 209 6.72 25.98 -24.10
N ARG A 210 6.40 25.46 -25.30
CA ARG A 210 5.03 25.44 -25.82
C ARG A 210 4.27 24.31 -25.19
N LEU A 211 3.13 24.63 -24.58
CA LEU A 211 2.23 23.65 -24.00
C LEU A 211 1.53 22.88 -25.12
N TYR A 212 1.58 21.56 -25.02
CA TYR A 212 0.80 20.65 -25.84
C TYR A 212 0.10 19.62 -24.95
N PRO A 213 -1.12 19.19 -25.30
CA PRO A 213 -1.81 18.15 -24.56
C PRO A 213 -1.02 16.84 -24.69
N SER A 214 -0.54 16.31 -23.57
CA SER A 214 0.36 15.16 -23.54
C SER A 214 -0.33 13.86 -23.11
N SER A 215 -1.42 13.95 -22.34
CA SER A 215 -2.25 12.79 -22.01
C SER A 215 -3.65 13.19 -21.50
N LEU A 216 -4.62 12.30 -21.69
CA LEU A 216 -5.89 12.32 -20.97
C LEU A 216 -5.72 11.52 -19.67
N LYS A 217 -6.21 12.08 -18.56
CA LYS A 217 -6.33 11.41 -17.27
C LYS A 217 -7.78 11.47 -16.79
N ILE A 218 -8.15 10.57 -15.90
CA ILE A 218 -9.43 10.64 -15.20
C ILE A 218 -9.30 11.73 -14.13
N ALA A 219 -10.28 12.63 -14.05
CA ALA A 219 -10.31 13.68 -13.04
C ALA A 219 -10.29 13.05 -11.64
N PHE A 220 -9.57 13.65 -10.70
CA PHE A 220 -9.53 13.14 -9.33
C PHE A 220 -10.92 13.21 -8.67
N GLU A 221 -11.73 14.20 -9.06
CA GLU A 221 -13.10 14.39 -8.60
C GLU A 221 -14.13 13.59 -9.41
N ASP A 222 -13.68 12.66 -10.27
CA ASP A 222 -14.58 11.77 -10.99
C ASP A 222 -15.35 10.86 -10.02
N THR A 223 -16.65 10.74 -10.22
CA THR A 223 -17.53 9.99 -9.32
C THR A 223 -17.28 8.50 -9.35
N THR A 224 -16.86 7.94 -10.49
CA THR A 224 -16.51 6.52 -10.59
C THR A 224 -15.20 6.28 -9.86
N LEU A 225 -14.17 7.11 -10.13
CA LEU A 225 -12.88 7.02 -9.44
C LEU A 225 -13.07 7.12 -7.92
N GLN A 226 -13.80 8.13 -7.44
CA GLN A 226 -14.09 8.32 -6.01
C GLN A 226 -14.87 7.16 -5.40
N ARG A 227 -15.79 6.54 -6.16
CA ARG A 227 -16.53 5.35 -5.70
C ARG A 227 -15.62 4.12 -5.57
N VAL A 228 -14.72 3.92 -6.52
CA VAL A 228 -13.74 2.82 -6.48
C VAL A 228 -12.84 2.93 -5.25
N ILE A 229 -12.29 4.11 -4.97
CA ILE A 229 -11.42 4.34 -3.81
C ILE A 229 -12.16 4.39 -2.47
N SER A 230 -13.49 4.51 -2.47
CA SER A 230 -14.30 4.56 -1.24
C SER A 230 -15.13 3.30 -1.01
N THR A 231 -15.06 2.28 -1.88
CA THR A 231 -15.78 1.02 -1.67
C THR A 231 -14.91 0.04 -0.88
N LYS A 232 -15.52 -0.64 0.09
CA LYS A 232 -14.87 -1.66 0.94
C LYS A 232 -15.85 -2.78 1.31
N SER A 233 -15.38 -4.00 1.55
CA SER A 233 -16.28 -5.11 1.94
C SER A 233 -17.03 -4.83 3.24
N THR A 234 -18.25 -5.37 3.35
CA THR A 234 -19.11 -5.22 4.54
C THR A 234 -18.50 -5.83 5.81
N HIS A 235 -17.53 -6.74 5.68
CA HIS A 235 -16.77 -7.30 6.82
C HIS A 235 -16.07 -6.22 7.66
N TRP A 236 -15.74 -5.08 7.04
CA TRP A 236 -15.02 -3.96 7.68
C TRP A 236 -15.94 -2.85 8.17
N THR A 237 -17.27 -3.05 8.17
CA THR A 237 -18.25 -2.01 8.55
C THR A 237 -18.01 -1.46 9.96
N TYR A 238 -17.46 -2.28 10.85
CA TYR A 238 -17.15 -1.88 12.23
C TYR A 238 -16.15 -0.72 12.32
N GLU A 239 -15.33 -0.49 11.28
CA GLU A 239 -14.34 0.58 11.27
C GLU A 239 -14.99 1.97 11.16
N ALA A 240 -16.23 2.06 10.66
CA ALA A 240 -16.91 3.33 10.38
C ALA A 240 -16.00 4.33 9.63
N GLU A 241 -15.36 3.83 8.57
CA GLU A 241 -14.21 4.45 7.93
C GLU A 241 -14.59 5.70 7.11
N VAL A 242 -13.72 6.70 7.18
CA VAL A 242 -13.68 7.89 6.32
C VAL A 242 -12.25 8.04 5.82
N ARG A 243 -12.06 8.27 4.53
CA ARG A 243 -10.74 8.39 3.91
C ARG A 243 -10.42 9.84 3.62
N TYR A 244 -9.25 10.28 4.08
CA TYR A 244 -8.58 11.42 3.46
C TYR A 244 -7.78 10.91 2.26
N VAL A 245 -7.98 11.49 1.08
CA VAL A 245 -7.36 11.05 -0.17
C VAL A 245 -6.62 12.18 -0.90
N GLU A 246 -5.53 11.82 -1.57
CA GLU A 246 -4.75 12.70 -2.46
C GLU A 246 -4.38 11.96 -3.75
N PRO A 247 -4.09 12.66 -4.86
CA PRO A 247 -3.77 12.02 -6.14
C PRO A 247 -2.52 11.12 -6.11
N PHE A 248 -1.67 11.24 -5.10
CA PHE A 248 -0.48 10.42 -4.91
C PHE A 248 -0.25 10.08 -3.42
N GLY A 249 0.33 8.91 -3.13
CA GLY A 249 0.77 8.52 -1.79
C GLY A 249 2.02 9.27 -1.29
N GLY A 250 2.31 9.17 0.00
CA GLY A 250 3.48 9.79 0.63
C GLY A 250 3.16 10.64 1.86
N LEU A 251 4.07 11.57 2.19
CA LEU A 251 3.93 12.45 3.36
C LEU A 251 3.19 13.74 3.00
N PHE A 252 2.13 14.02 3.75
CA PHE A 252 1.30 15.22 3.62
C PHE A 252 1.16 15.91 4.96
N ASP A 253 0.85 17.21 4.93
CA ASP A 253 0.47 17.93 6.15
C ASP A 253 -0.84 17.35 6.70
N TRP A 254 -1.13 17.63 7.97
CA TRP A 254 -2.37 17.14 8.59
C TRP A 254 -3.61 17.54 7.78
N PRO A 255 -4.56 16.62 7.60
CA PRO A 255 -5.74 16.89 6.79
C PRO A 255 -6.77 17.80 7.49
N GLY A 256 -6.58 18.04 8.78
CA GLY A 256 -7.34 18.95 9.62
C GLY A 256 -6.59 19.26 10.91
N GLU A 257 -7.18 20.10 11.75
CA GLU A 257 -6.62 20.44 13.06
C GLU A 257 -6.62 19.21 13.98
N LEU A 258 -5.49 18.87 14.60
CA LEU A 258 -5.44 17.85 15.64
C LEU A 258 -6.14 18.39 16.89
N ALA A 259 -7.35 17.91 17.16
CA ALA A 259 -8.24 18.44 18.19
C ALA A 259 -8.28 17.57 19.44
N GLU A 260 -8.08 16.26 19.30
CA GLU A 260 -8.28 15.30 20.37
C GLU A 260 -7.19 14.23 20.40
N CYS A 261 -6.86 13.74 21.59
CA CYS A 261 -6.03 12.56 21.78
C CYS A 261 -6.72 11.65 22.81
N THR A 262 -6.99 10.41 22.42
CA THR A 262 -7.58 9.40 23.31
C THR A 262 -6.55 8.32 23.59
N PHE A 263 -6.36 7.97 24.86
CA PHE A 263 -5.45 6.91 25.27
C PHE A 263 -6.17 5.58 25.45
N GLY A 264 -5.50 4.50 25.03
CA GLY A 264 -5.99 3.15 25.20
C GLY A 264 -6.07 2.74 26.67
N TRP A 265 -7.00 1.84 26.98
CA TRP A 265 -7.24 1.36 28.34
C TRP A 265 -5.99 0.75 28.99
N ARG A 266 -5.14 0.10 28.18
CA ARG A 266 -3.88 -0.52 28.60
C ARG A 266 -2.66 0.36 28.33
N CYS A 267 -2.85 1.62 27.95
CA CYS A 267 -1.76 2.56 27.72
C CYS A 267 -1.07 2.89 29.06
N HIS A 268 0.23 2.60 29.13
CA HIS A 268 1.06 2.83 30.30
C HIS A 268 1.17 4.32 30.63
N ASP A 269 1.17 4.66 31.93
CA ASP A 269 1.19 6.05 32.39
C ASP A 269 2.42 6.83 31.92
N ASP A 270 3.59 6.17 31.84
CA ASP A 270 4.82 6.83 31.37
C ASP A 270 4.73 7.20 29.87
N ARG A 271 4.16 6.31 29.05
CA ARG A 271 3.94 6.59 27.62
C ARG A 271 2.85 7.63 27.42
N ARG A 272 1.80 7.59 28.23
CA ARG A 272 0.76 8.62 28.25
C ARG A 272 1.36 10.00 28.53
N ARG A 273 2.18 10.13 29.58
CA ARG A 273 2.88 11.38 29.91
C ARG A 273 3.77 11.85 28.76
N HIS A 274 4.56 10.95 28.16
CA HIS A 274 5.38 11.26 26.98
C HIS A 274 4.58 11.84 25.82
N TYR A 275 3.44 11.24 25.46
CA TYR A 275 2.60 11.78 24.39
C TYR A 275 1.93 13.10 24.76
N ILE A 276 1.57 13.31 26.03
CA ILE A 276 1.04 14.60 26.49
C ILE A 276 2.12 15.69 26.32
N GLU A 277 3.36 15.43 26.74
CA GLU A 277 4.48 16.36 26.55
C GLU A 277 4.76 16.65 25.06
N LEU A 278 4.67 15.62 24.20
CA LEU A 278 4.80 15.80 22.75
C LEU A 278 3.70 16.70 22.18
N LEU A 279 2.45 16.49 22.62
CA LEU A 279 1.31 17.30 22.20
C LEU A 279 1.51 18.77 22.61
N GLU A 280 1.88 19.01 23.87
CA GLU A 280 2.14 20.37 24.40
C GLU A 280 3.31 21.06 23.69
N SER A 281 4.32 20.31 23.27
CA SER A 281 5.54 20.86 22.66
C SER A 281 5.42 21.13 21.16
N HIS A 282 4.63 20.34 20.44
CA HIS A 282 4.63 20.35 18.96
C HIS A 282 3.29 20.75 18.33
N VAL A 283 2.18 20.71 19.10
CA VAL A 283 0.85 21.06 18.59
C VAL A 283 0.55 22.52 18.95
N PRO A 284 0.25 23.39 17.98
CA PRO A 284 0.09 24.82 18.23
C PRO A 284 -1.24 25.19 18.93
N ASN A 285 -2.19 24.26 19.00
CA ASN A 285 -3.53 24.45 19.53
C ASN A 285 -3.78 23.53 20.73
N ALA A 286 -4.79 23.86 21.54
CA ALA A 286 -5.19 23.02 22.66
C ALA A 286 -5.80 21.69 22.15
N VAL A 287 -5.30 20.57 22.68
CA VAL A 287 -5.77 19.22 22.37
C VAL A 287 -6.55 18.68 23.56
N SER A 288 -7.79 18.25 23.32
CA SER A 288 -8.61 17.63 24.36
C SER A 288 -8.16 16.19 24.61
N LEU A 289 -7.86 15.86 25.87
CA LEU A 289 -7.36 14.56 26.26
C LEU A 289 -8.47 13.65 26.78
N PHE A 290 -8.46 12.40 26.37
CA PHE A 290 -9.43 11.39 26.75
C PHE A 290 -8.74 10.05 27.04
N GLU A 291 -9.45 9.15 27.69
CA GLU A 291 -9.10 7.73 27.74
C GLU A 291 -10.33 6.86 27.54
N ILE A 292 -10.12 5.66 27.00
CA ILE A 292 -11.16 4.64 26.99
C ILE A 292 -11.16 3.84 28.29
N ARG A 293 -12.35 3.55 28.82
CA ARG A 293 -12.58 2.76 30.04
C ARG A 293 -13.62 1.67 29.79
N PRO A 294 -13.46 0.45 30.33
CA PRO A 294 -14.47 -0.58 30.23
C PRO A 294 -15.71 -0.16 31.05
N VAL A 295 -16.89 -0.29 30.45
CA VAL A 295 -18.16 -0.03 31.13
C VAL A 295 -18.51 -1.22 32.00
N ALA A 296 -18.65 -0.99 33.30
CA ALA A 296 -18.90 -2.04 34.29
C ALA A 296 -20.13 -2.90 33.94
N GLY A 297 -19.96 -4.22 33.97
CA GLY A 297 -21.02 -5.17 33.66
C GLY A 297 -21.30 -5.38 32.16
N THR A 298 -20.45 -4.84 31.28
CA THR A 298 -20.59 -4.98 29.82
C THR A 298 -19.25 -5.32 29.16
N ASN A 299 -19.29 -5.67 27.87
CA ASN A 299 -18.11 -5.81 27.02
C ASN A 299 -17.83 -4.53 26.20
N ALA A 300 -18.34 -3.39 26.64
CA ALA A 300 -18.20 -2.11 25.94
C ALA A 300 -17.14 -1.21 26.59
N PHE A 301 -16.59 -0.30 25.79
CA PHE A 301 -15.79 0.82 26.27
C PHE A 301 -16.58 2.12 26.22
N GLU A 302 -16.35 2.98 27.19
CA GLU A 302 -16.75 4.39 27.17
C GLU A 302 -15.50 5.26 27.00
N ARG A 303 -15.67 6.43 26.38
CA ARG A 303 -14.62 7.45 26.27
C ARG A 303 -14.88 8.53 27.30
N VAL A 304 -13.91 8.77 28.18
CA VAL A 304 -14.04 9.77 29.25
C VAL A 304 -12.93 10.82 29.14
N PRO A 305 -13.20 12.08 29.52
CA PRO A 305 -12.16 13.10 29.61
C PRO A 305 -11.04 12.66 30.56
N LEU A 306 -9.79 12.92 30.16
CA LEU A 306 -8.61 12.67 30.96
C LEU A 306 -8.16 13.99 31.60
N ASP A 307 -8.14 14.03 32.93
CA ASP A 307 -7.54 15.13 33.69
C ASP A 307 -6.04 14.85 33.89
N PRO A 308 -5.12 15.59 33.23
CA PRO A 308 -3.68 15.37 33.37
C PRO A 308 -3.15 15.70 34.78
N SER A 309 -3.90 16.45 35.60
CA SER A 309 -3.53 16.79 36.98
C SER A 309 -3.99 15.75 38.01
N ALA A 310 -4.96 14.90 37.66
CA ALA A 310 -5.44 13.83 38.51
C ALA A 310 -4.43 12.69 38.54
N THR A 311 -3.57 12.66 39.55
CA THR A 311 -2.66 11.54 39.84
C THR A 311 -3.48 10.34 40.32
N GLN A 312 -4.22 9.69 39.43
CA GLN A 312 -4.74 8.36 39.70
C GLN A 312 -3.67 7.35 39.33
N SER A 313 -2.88 6.95 40.33
CA SER A 313 -2.20 5.67 40.31
C SER A 313 -3.28 4.61 40.03
N ARG A 314 -3.39 4.19 38.77
CA ARG A 314 -4.15 3.00 38.45
C ARG A 314 -3.32 1.81 38.91
N ALA A 315 -3.77 1.16 39.97
CA ALA A 315 -3.49 -0.25 40.10
C ALA A 315 -3.97 -0.91 38.80
N ALA A 316 -3.05 -1.55 38.07
CA ALA A 316 -3.38 -2.31 36.89
C ALA A 316 -4.62 -3.19 37.20
N PRO A 317 -5.59 -3.30 36.27
CA PRO A 317 -6.71 -4.21 36.46
C PRO A 317 -6.14 -5.56 36.90
N ARG A 318 -6.68 -6.13 37.99
CA ARG A 318 -6.25 -7.43 38.54
C ARG A 318 -6.04 -8.37 37.37
N ALA A 319 -4.78 -8.67 37.08
CA ALA A 319 -4.40 -9.68 36.12
C ALA A 319 -5.28 -10.90 36.42
N VAL A 320 -5.97 -11.42 35.40
CA VAL A 320 -6.62 -12.73 35.46
C VAL A 320 -5.55 -13.66 35.97
N GLN A 321 -5.63 -14.00 37.26
CA GLN A 321 -4.58 -14.57 38.10
C GLN A 321 -3.44 -15.12 37.25
N GLU A 322 -2.58 -14.20 36.78
CA GLU A 322 -1.52 -14.55 35.86
C GLU A 322 -0.67 -15.46 36.71
N ARG A 323 -0.51 -16.71 36.27
CA ARG A 323 0.47 -17.58 36.88
C ARG A 323 1.79 -16.84 36.73
N ASN A 324 2.18 -16.14 37.78
CA ASN A 324 3.50 -15.61 38.01
C ASN A 324 4.44 -16.81 38.03
N GLU A 325 4.81 -17.28 36.85
CA GLU A 325 6.07 -17.97 36.64
C GLU A 325 7.13 -16.87 36.54
N THR A 326 7.32 -16.15 37.65
CA THR A 326 8.41 -15.21 37.89
C THR A 326 9.69 -15.99 38.21
N GLY A 327 10.10 -16.84 37.27
CA GLY A 327 11.47 -17.27 37.11
C GLY A 327 11.85 -16.90 35.68
N ALA A 328 12.92 -16.13 35.47
CA ALA A 328 13.48 -16.01 34.14
C ALA A 328 13.79 -17.45 33.69
N LEU A 329 13.01 -17.97 32.74
CA LEU A 329 13.28 -19.28 32.19
C LEU A 329 14.72 -19.27 31.68
N PRO A 330 15.51 -20.33 31.95
CA PRO A 330 16.79 -20.50 31.28
C PRO A 330 16.62 -20.27 29.77
N ILE A 331 17.61 -19.65 29.13
CA ILE A 331 17.46 -19.20 27.73
C ILE A 331 17.03 -20.33 26.78
N GLU A 332 17.49 -21.56 27.04
CA GLU A 332 17.10 -22.76 26.30
C GLU A 332 15.61 -23.09 26.43
N GLU A 333 15.03 -22.94 27.63
CA GLU A 333 13.61 -23.21 27.87
C GLU A 333 12.74 -22.08 27.30
N PHE A 334 13.23 -20.85 27.33
CA PHE A 334 12.60 -19.74 26.65
C PHE A 334 12.57 -19.95 25.12
N ILE A 335 13.68 -20.36 24.51
CA ILE A 335 13.76 -20.66 23.06
C ILE A 335 12.76 -21.76 22.70
N LYS A 336 12.76 -22.89 23.42
CA LYS A 336 11.81 -23.99 23.18
C LYS A 336 10.35 -23.53 23.28
N ARG A 337 10.06 -22.63 24.22
CA ARG A 337 8.72 -22.03 24.34
C ARG A 337 8.39 -21.17 23.11
N MET A 338 9.33 -20.34 22.65
CA MET A 338 9.12 -19.50 21.46
C MET A 338 8.90 -20.36 20.22
N GLU A 339 9.70 -21.42 20.04
CA GLU A 339 9.53 -22.39 18.94
C GLU A 339 8.15 -23.05 18.97
N ARG A 340 7.66 -23.46 20.15
CA ARG A 340 6.31 -24.00 20.30
C ARG A 340 5.24 -22.97 19.93
N LEU A 341 5.37 -21.73 20.39
CA LEU A 341 4.42 -20.67 20.02
C LEU A 341 4.44 -20.36 18.52
N MET A 342 5.61 -20.43 17.88
CA MET A 342 5.73 -20.31 16.42
C MET A 342 5.02 -21.47 15.69
N GLN A 343 5.09 -22.70 16.21
CA GLN A 343 4.34 -23.84 15.69
C GLN A 343 2.82 -23.74 15.91
N GLU A 344 2.40 -23.11 17.01
CA GLU A 344 1.00 -22.80 17.31
C GLU A 344 0.48 -21.56 16.54
N GLU A 345 1.28 -20.97 15.65
CA GLU A 345 0.98 -19.75 14.87
C GLU A 345 0.70 -18.50 15.72
N ARG A 346 1.17 -18.49 16.98
CA ARG A 346 0.97 -17.39 17.94
C ARG A 346 2.08 -16.34 17.83
N TYR A 347 2.29 -15.82 16.63
CA TYR A 347 3.42 -14.94 16.31
C TYR A 347 3.44 -13.65 17.13
N GLY A 348 2.28 -13.03 17.35
CA GLY A 348 2.18 -11.81 18.17
C GLY A 348 2.66 -12.00 19.62
N GLU A 349 2.45 -13.18 20.19
CA GLU A 349 2.95 -13.49 21.54
C GLU A 349 4.47 -13.71 21.56
N VAL A 350 5.02 -14.30 20.49
CA VAL A 350 6.47 -14.44 20.31
C VAL A 350 7.12 -13.05 20.18
N ILE A 351 6.55 -12.18 19.35
CA ILE A 351 7.01 -10.79 19.16
C ILE A 351 6.97 -10.03 20.48
N TYR A 352 5.88 -10.17 21.26
CA TYR A 352 5.74 -9.53 22.55
C TYR A 352 6.77 -10.05 23.57
N GLN A 353 6.89 -11.37 23.74
CA GLN A 353 7.77 -11.96 24.76
C GLN A 353 9.25 -11.74 24.45
N THR A 354 9.66 -11.86 23.18
CA THR A 354 11.02 -11.49 22.75
C THR A 354 11.28 -10.01 22.97
N GLY A 355 10.30 -9.13 22.68
CA GLY A 355 10.36 -7.70 22.97
C GLY A 355 10.54 -7.35 24.45
N GLN A 356 9.84 -8.05 25.37
CA GLN A 356 10.04 -7.84 26.81
C GLN A 356 11.42 -8.29 27.27
N ASN A 357 11.97 -9.37 26.70
CA ASN A 357 13.31 -9.83 27.02
C ASN A 357 14.38 -8.86 26.49
N LEU A 358 14.17 -8.29 25.31
CA LEU A 358 15.05 -7.26 24.76
C LEU A 358 15.11 -6.01 25.64
N LYS A 359 14.06 -5.64 26.38
CA LYS A 359 14.16 -4.55 27.37
C LYS A 359 15.16 -4.83 28.49
N ARG A 360 15.36 -6.10 28.84
CA ARG A 360 16.29 -6.54 29.90
C ARG A 360 17.68 -6.85 29.35
N SER A 361 17.76 -7.26 28.10
CA SER A 361 19.01 -7.55 27.38
C SER A 361 18.90 -7.04 25.94
N PRO A 362 19.10 -5.73 25.71
CA PRO A 362 18.87 -5.07 24.41
C PRO A 362 19.65 -5.65 23.24
N ASP A 363 20.83 -6.21 23.49
CA ASP A 363 21.75 -6.70 22.46
C ASP A 363 21.75 -8.24 22.32
N ALA A 364 20.69 -8.90 22.77
CA ALA A 364 20.58 -10.35 22.65
C ALA A 364 20.15 -10.72 21.21
N ALA A 365 21.15 -10.96 20.34
CA ALA A 365 20.98 -11.38 18.94
C ALA A 365 19.95 -12.50 18.75
N ILE A 366 19.90 -13.45 19.70
CA ILE A 366 18.97 -14.58 19.68
C ILE A 366 17.51 -14.14 19.80
N PHE A 367 17.19 -13.14 20.62
CA PHE A 367 15.81 -12.65 20.76
C PHE A 367 15.40 -11.82 19.55
N LEU A 368 16.31 -11.01 19.00
CA LEU A 368 16.07 -10.28 17.74
C LEU A 368 15.84 -11.25 16.57
N HIS A 369 16.62 -12.33 16.49
CA HIS A 369 16.44 -13.36 15.46
C HIS A 369 15.09 -14.06 15.57
N ILE A 370 14.70 -14.50 16.77
CA ILE A 370 13.38 -15.13 17.00
C ILE A 370 12.25 -14.14 16.69
N LYS A 371 12.39 -12.88 17.10
CA LYS A 371 11.42 -11.82 16.82
C LYS A 371 11.27 -11.57 15.32
N ALA A 372 12.38 -11.48 14.58
CA ALA A 372 12.36 -11.29 13.12
C ALA A 372 11.71 -12.45 12.37
N ASN A 373 12.00 -13.70 12.78
CA ASN A 373 11.30 -14.86 12.23
C ASN A 373 9.80 -14.81 12.51
N ALA A 374 9.39 -14.38 13.70
CA ALA A 374 7.97 -14.22 14.04
C ALA A 374 7.27 -13.16 13.18
N HIS A 375 7.91 -12.01 12.95
CA HIS A 375 7.43 -11.00 12.00
C HIS A 375 7.29 -11.58 10.58
N GLY A 376 8.29 -12.32 10.08
CA GLY A 376 8.23 -12.95 8.77
C GLY A 376 7.09 -13.97 8.64
N MET A 377 6.85 -14.79 9.67
CA MET A 377 5.72 -15.73 9.67
C MET A 377 4.36 -15.02 9.81
N ALA A 378 4.32 -13.86 10.48
CA ALA A 378 3.15 -12.98 10.55
C ALA A 378 2.89 -12.18 9.26
N GLN A 379 3.68 -12.38 8.20
CA GLN A 379 3.64 -11.61 6.94
C GLN A 379 4.03 -10.13 7.10
N GLU A 380 4.67 -9.77 8.21
CA GLU A 380 5.23 -8.44 8.51
C GLU A 380 6.68 -8.39 7.98
N HIS A 381 6.83 -8.51 6.66
CA HIS A 381 8.13 -8.75 6.01
C HIS A 381 9.08 -7.55 6.07
N GLU A 382 8.56 -6.33 6.15
CA GLU A 382 9.37 -5.11 6.26
C GLU A 382 10.02 -5.03 7.65
N GLU A 383 9.26 -5.31 8.70
CA GLU A 383 9.75 -5.39 10.09
C GLU A 383 10.79 -6.51 10.25
N ALA A 384 10.54 -7.67 9.65
CA ALA A 384 11.51 -8.77 9.62
C ALA A 384 12.80 -8.34 8.90
N ARG A 385 12.69 -7.69 7.74
CA ARG A 385 13.83 -7.18 6.96
C ARG A 385 14.64 -6.18 7.77
N GLU A 386 14.01 -5.20 8.41
CA GLU A 386 14.72 -4.19 9.20
C GLU A 386 15.51 -4.81 10.36
N ILE A 387 14.92 -5.77 11.08
CA ILE A 387 15.62 -6.45 12.16
C ILE A 387 16.80 -7.26 11.62
N PHE A 388 16.62 -8.01 10.52
CA PHE A 388 17.70 -8.78 9.91
C PHE A 388 18.79 -7.91 9.27
N ASP A 389 18.45 -6.76 8.70
CA ASP A 389 19.41 -5.78 8.16
C ASP A 389 20.25 -5.16 9.29
N ASN A 390 19.64 -4.85 10.43
CA ASN A 390 20.39 -4.40 11.60
C ASN A 390 21.28 -5.51 12.17
N LEU A 391 20.74 -6.72 12.29
CA LEU A 391 21.51 -7.88 12.75
C LEU A 391 22.68 -8.21 11.82
N SER A 392 22.56 -8.02 10.51
CA SER A 392 23.63 -8.34 9.55
C SER A 392 24.79 -7.35 9.67
N LYS A 393 24.51 -6.10 10.06
CA LYS A 393 25.52 -5.08 10.35
C LYS A 393 26.23 -5.34 11.68
N THR A 394 25.51 -5.79 12.71
CA THR A 394 26.08 -6.05 14.04
C THR A 394 26.73 -7.42 14.17
N TYR A 395 26.24 -8.42 13.43
CA TYR A 395 26.74 -9.80 13.40
C TYR A 395 27.03 -10.25 11.96
N PRO A 396 28.01 -9.61 11.29
CA PRO A 396 28.27 -9.83 9.87
C PRO A 396 28.77 -11.24 9.54
N ASP A 397 29.21 -12.01 10.54
CA ASP A 397 29.73 -13.38 10.40
C ASP A 397 28.70 -14.46 10.72
N ASN A 398 27.42 -14.10 10.93
CA ASN A 398 26.36 -15.06 11.17
C ASN A 398 25.56 -15.36 9.89
N GLY A 399 25.77 -16.55 9.30
CA GLY A 399 25.11 -16.96 8.05
C GLY A 399 23.58 -17.00 8.12
N GLN A 400 23.00 -17.35 9.29
CA GLN A 400 21.55 -17.43 9.47
C GLN A 400 20.87 -16.05 9.47
N VAL A 401 21.60 -15.00 9.87
CA VAL A 401 21.12 -13.62 9.78
C VAL A 401 21.02 -13.18 8.33
N TRP A 402 22.04 -13.44 7.52
CA TRP A 402 22.04 -13.15 6.09
C TRP A 402 20.97 -13.94 5.34
N TYR A 403 20.73 -15.20 5.74
CA TYR A 403 19.65 -16.01 5.20
C TYR A 403 18.27 -15.43 5.54
N GLY A 404 18.03 -15.06 6.80
CA GLY A 404 16.79 -14.39 7.21
C GLY A 404 16.53 -13.07 6.47
N LEU A 405 17.58 -12.28 6.25
CA LEU A 405 17.52 -11.07 5.43
C LEU A 405 17.12 -11.39 3.99
N ALA A 406 17.73 -12.40 3.38
CA ALA A 406 17.41 -12.81 2.01
C ALA A 406 15.96 -13.28 1.85
N CYS A 407 15.46 -14.08 2.79
CA CYS A 407 14.06 -14.52 2.78
C CYS A 407 13.08 -13.33 2.89
N SER A 408 13.40 -12.35 3.75
CA SER A 408 12.58 -11.15 3.91
C SER A 408 12.61 -10.27 2.64
N LEU A 409 13.79 -10.12 2.02
CA LEU A 409 13.94 -9.39 0.74
C LEU A 409 13.18 -10.06 -0.41
N GLU A 410 13.18 -11.41 -0.47
CA GLU A 410 12.42 -12.16 -1.47
C GLU A 410 10.92 -11.94 -1.30
N ALA A 411 10.40 -12.01 -0.07
CA ALA A 411 8.99 -11.77 0.22
C ALA A 411 8.53 -10.35 -0.15
N LEU A 412 9.43 -9.37 -0.03
CA LEU A 412 9.21 -7.96 -0.41
C LEU A 412 9.42 -7.67 -1.91
N GLY A 413 9.75 -8.68 -2.73
CA GLY A 413 9.96 -8.48 -4.17
C GLY A 413 11.31 -7.85 -4.54
N ARG A 414 12.23 -7.65 -3.60
CA ARG A 414 13.54 -6.98 -3.80
C ARG A 414 14.59 -7.93 -4.41
N MET A 415 14.28 -8.47 -5.59
CA MET A 415 15.02 -9.58 -6.21
C MET A 415 16.50 -9.30 -6.47
N SER A 416 16.88 -8.03 -6.71
CA SER A 416 18.28 -7.63 -6.96
C SER A 416 19.21 -7.87 -5.77
N GLU A 417 18.67 -7.95 -4.54
CA GLU A 417 19.44 -8.04 -3.30
C GLU A 417 19.44 -9.45 -2.69
N VAL A 418 18.56 -10.34 -3.17
CA VAL A 418 18.38 -11.69 -2.64
C VAL A 418 19.62 -12.56 -2.88
N VAL A 419 20.13 -12.62 -4.12
CA VAL A 419 21.31 -13.43 -4.46
C VAL A 419 22.56 -12.98 -3.70
N PRO A 420 22.90 -11.68 -3.62
CA PRO A 420 24.00 -11.20 -2.77
C PRO A 420 23.90 -11.66 -1.31
N ALA A 421 22.71 -11.53 -0.70
CA ALA A 421 22.49 -11.94 0.69
C ALA A 421 22.61 -13.47 0.87
N LEU A 422 22.06 -14.27 -0.06
CA LEU A 422 22.17 -15.73 -0.03
C LEU A 422 23.60 -16.22 -0.26
N ARG A 423 24.39 -15.56 -1.13
CA ARG A 423 25.81 -15.86 -1.30
C ARG A 423 26.56 -15.65 0.00
N ARG A 424 26.35 -14.51 0.66
CA ARG A 424 26.98 -14.23 1.95
C ARG A 424 26.58 -15.25 3.02
N ALA A 425 25.31 -15.63 3.06
CA ALA A 425 24.82 -16.68 3.94
C ALA A 425 25.52 -18.03 3.67
N ALA A 426 25.68 -18.43 2.40
CA ALA A 426 26.30 -19.68 2.00
C ALA A 426 27.83 -19.74 2.23
N GLU A 427 28.51 -18.59 2.15
CA GLU A 427 29.92 -18.45 2.52
C GLU A 427 30.14 -18.71 4.02
N LEU A 428 29.26 -18.16 4.85
CA LEU A 428 29.36 -18.21 6.31
C LEU A 428 28.83 -19.52 6.89
N ASP A 429 27.73 -20.05 6.35
CA ASP A 429 27.15 -21.34 6.74
C ASP A 429 27.03 -22.26 5.54
N ASN A 430 28.11 -23.02 5.31
CA ASN A 430 28.21 -23.90 4.16
C ASN A 430 27.54 -25.27 4.37
N LYS A 431 26.93 -25.54 5.54
CA LYS A 431 26.33 -26.83 5.90
C LYS A 431 24.80 -26.80 5.95
N ASP A 432 24.18 -25.62 5.86
CA ASP A 432 22.73 -25.51 5.79
C ASP A 432 22.20 -25.90 4.39
N ALA A 433 21.34 -26.91 4.36
CA ALA A 433 20.77 -27.43 3.13
C ALA A 433 19.74 -26.47 2.49
N SER A 434 19.07 -25.64 3.30
CA SER A 434 18.06 -24.66 2.87
C SER A 434 18.72 -23.45 2.22
N ILE A 435 19.82 -22.95 2.82
CA ILE A 435 20.62 -21.86 2.23
C ILE A 435 21.13 -22.28 0.84
N ALA A 436 21.72 -23.48 0.75
CA ALA A 436 22.21 -24.01 -0.53
C ALA A 436 21.08 -24.21 -1.56
N LEU A 437 19.89 -24.65 -1.13
CA LEU A 437 18.75 -24.80 -2.03
C LEU A 437 18.28 -23.45 -2.56
N ASN A 438 18.02 -22.48 -1.66
CA ASN A 438 17.46 -21.19 -2.05
C ASN A 438 18.42 -20.43 -2.95
N LEU A 439 19.73 -20.44 -2.66
CA LEU A 439 20.73 -19.85 -3.56
C LEU A 439 20.69 -20.52 -4.93
N GLY A 440 20.65 -21.85 -4.99
CA GLY A 440 20.56 -22.59 -6.23
C GLY A 440 19.29 -22.29 -7.04
N VAL A 441 18.14 -22.16 -6.38
CA VAL A 441 16.86 -21.79 -7.03
C VAL A 441 16.92 -20.38 -7.63
N HIS A 442 17.49 -19.41 -6.90
CA HIS A 442 17.59 -18.04 -7.37
C HIS A 442 18.61 -17.89 -8.51
N LEU A 443 19.75 -18.58 -8.44
CA LEU A 443 20.74 -18.62 -9.53
C LEU A 443 20.21 -19.32 -10.79
N ALA A 444 19.27 -20.26 -10.66
CA ALA A 444 18.70 -20.95 -11.83
C ALA A 444 17.84 -20.05 -12.73
N ARG A 445 17.46 -18.85 -12.24
CA ARG A 445 16.63 -17.88 -12.98
C ARG A 445 17.39 -17.19 -14.11
N ASP A 446 18.71 -17.16 -14.05
CA ASP A 446 19.58 -16.59 -15.08
C ASP A 446 20.39 -17.70 -15.77
N LEU A 447 20.41 -17.67 -17.10
CA LEU A 447 21.09 -18.66 -17.95
C LEU A 447 22.59 -18.69 -17.68
N GLU A 448 23.20 -17.53 -17.38
CA GLU A 448 24.64 -17.44 -17.15
C GLU A 448 25.06 -18.14 -15.85
N THR A 449 24.17 -18.18 -14.85
CA THR A 449 24.45 -18.78 -13.54
C THR A 449 23.86 -20.19 -13.36
N GLN A 450 23.29 -20.81 -14.40
CA GLN A 450 22.68 -22.14 -14.30
C GLN A 450 23.66 -23.25 -13.91
N ALA A 451 24.91 -23.19 -14.39
CA ALA A 451 25.93 -24.18 -14.02
C ALA A 451 26.20 -24.14 -12.51
N GLU A 452 26.37 -22.94 -11.97
CA GLU A 452 26.57 -22.69 -10.54
C GLU A 452 25.33 -23.08 -9.72
N ALA A 453 24.12 -22.76 -10.23
CA ALA A 453 22.86 -23.15 -9.62
C ALA A 453 22.78 -24.67 -9.37
N VAL A 454 23.14 -25.49 -10.37
CA VAL A 454 23.15 -26.95 -10.25
C VAL A 454 24.16 -27.43 -9.20
N GLU A 455 25.31 -26.77 -9.05
CA GLU A 455 26.28 -27.11 -8.00
C GLU A 455 25.71 -26.90 -6.59
N TYR A 456 25.07 -25.75 -6.35
CA TYR A 456 24.42 -25.45 -5.08
C TYR A 456 23.21 -26.36 -4.81
N LEU A 457 22.41 -26.68 -5.83
CA LEU A 457 21.31 -27.63 -5.69
C LEU A 457 21.82 -29.06 -5.39
N ARG A 458 22.90 -29.51 -6.04
CA ARG A 458 23.55 -30.80 -5.72
C ARG A 458 24.13 -30.80 -4.31
N LYS A 459 24.68 -29.67 -3.86
CA LYS A 459 25.11 -29.49 -2.48
C LYS A 459 23.94 -29.62 -1.51
N ALA A 460 22.82 -28.93 -1.76
CA ALA A 460 21.60 -29.05 -0.96
C ALA A 460 21.08 -30.50 -0.92
N GLN A 461 21.14 -31.22 -2.04
CA GLN A 461 20.79 -32.64 -2.11
C GLN A 461 21.70 -33.51 -1.24
N ARG A 462 23.03 -33.31 -1.30
CA ARG A 462 24.00 -34.03 -0.43
C ARG A 462 23.78 -33.73 1.05
N LEU A 463 23.34 -32.53 1.38
CA LEU A 463 22.96 -32.11 2.72
C LEU A 463 21.55 -32.58 3.14
N GLY A 464 20.83 -33.30 2.27
CA GLY A 464 19.56 -33.97 2.59
C GLY A 464 18.29 -33.18 2.24
N HIS A 465 18.38 -32.06 1.51
CA HIS A 465 17.20 -31.29 1.13
C HIS A 465 16.33 -32.03 0.10
N ARG A 466 15.13 -32.47 0.51
CA ARG A 466 14.25 -33.36 -0.30
C ARG A 466 13.83 -32.78 -1.64
N ARG A 467 13.70 -31.45 -1.76
CA ARG A 467 13.29 -30.77 -3.01
C ARG A 467 14.41 -30.68 -4.06
N ALA A 468 15.68 -30.83 -3.66
CA ALA A 468 16.80 -30.50 -4.53
C ALA A 468 16.86 -31.38 -5.80
N ALA A 469 16.64 -32.69 -5.67
CA ALA A 469 16.69 -33.63 -6.80
C ALA A 469 15.69 -33.28 -7.92
N ARG A 470 14.48 -32.85 -7.54
CA ARG A 470 13.44 -32.43 -8.48
C ARG A 470 13.85 -31.17 -9.24
N ILE A 471 14.32 -30.16 -8.50
CA ILE A 471 14.70 -28.87 -9.08
C ILE A 471 15.90 -29.02 -10.02
N ILE A 472 16.89 -29.87 -9.68
CA ILE A 472 18.00 -30.20 -10.59
C ILE A 472 17.49 -30.74 -11.92
N ALA A 473 16.53 -31.67 -11.89
CA ALA A 473 15.96 -32.25 -13.11
C ALA A 473 15.17 -31.22 -13.95
N GLU A 474 14.48 -30.27 -13.30
CA GLU A 474 13.77 -29.17 -13.97
C GLU A 474 14.77 -28.24 -14.69
N VAL A 475 15.79 -27.74 -13.97
CA VAL A 475 16.82 -26.84 -14.54
C VAL A 475 17.56 -27.49 -15.71
N GLN A 476 17.89 -28.78 -15.62
CA GLN A 476 18.59 -29.50 -16.68
C GLN A 476 17.71 -29.77 -17.91
N ARG A 477 16.39 -29.95 -17.72
CA ARG A 477 15.44 -30.11 -18.83
C ARG A 477 15.26 -28.82 -19.61
N ASP A 478 15.18 -27.69 -18.90
CA ASP A 478 15.03 -26.37 -19.51
C ASP A 478 16.28 -25.96 -20.30
N ALA A 479 17.46 -26.36 -19.84
CA ALA A 479 18.72 -26.20 -20.56
C ALA A 479 18.85 -27.11 -21.80
N SER A 480 18.09 -28.21 -21.87
CA SER A 480 18.11 -29.17 -23.00
C SER A 480 17.00 -28.92 -24.04
N SER A 481 16.08 -27.98 -23.76
CA SER A 481 14.91 -27.65 -24.61
C SER A 481 15.11 -26.36 -25.42
N LYS A 482 16.31 -25.79 -25.39
CA LYS A 482 16.79 -24.65 -26.18
C LYS A 482 18.04 -25.08 -26.93
#